data_AF-A0A829YGB7-F1
#
_entry.id   AF-A0A829YGB7-F1
#
_cell.length_a   1.000
_cell.length_b   1.000
_cell.length_c   1.000
_cell.angle_alpha   90.00
_cell.angle_beta   90.00
_cell.angle_gamma   90.00
#
_symmetry.space_group_name_H-M   'P 1'
#
loop_
_entity.id
_entity.type
_entity.pdbx_description
1 polymer ?
#
loop_
_entity_poly.entity_id
_entity_poly.type
_entity_poly.pdbx_seq_one_letter_code
_entity_poly.pdbx_strand_id
1 'polypeptide(L)'
;MSGSYIRNVLPVLATLWLSAPALAATPQTESYEPVPMPPGFQVVVSELEGPVFADARGHTLYQWPVKPLRNGAVGERKGQPTCDNTRYTVNSGLMSPYPPGLELPEVETRPSCLEVWPAVIADQDAKPIGKWTVIGRKDGIRQWAYDGYALYTSVLDEQPGDVNGGTRRKTGGDGPGTRKPVGPPPMVPPQFEIVPLLSGRLLVTSEGNSVYAFAKDSPGKSNCYGPCAHAWKPIPAPAYAKARGEFTIIEREPGIRQWAFRQQPLYTRVADEFFHSQRGSDEPGWSNVYTQRAPEPPSDFTVQDTYSGIVLADSRGKTVYVYNCGDDALDQLACDHPDSPQAYRLTVCGGGDPKRCLETFPYVTAAENAKSTSRLWSVMFIDPVTGKVAKPQQAGALRVWAFRKRPVYTMWRDRGPGELHGDSWGEFYGYRNGYKAFWLRDDYDNNAE
;
A
#
# COMPACT_ATOMS: atom_id res chain seq x y z
N MET A 1 -62.94 -31.31 37.75
CA MET A 1 -62.92 -30.90 36.34
C MET A 1 -61.95 -29.73 36.24
N SER A 2 -60.64 -30.01 36.19
CA SER A 2 -59.83 -30.34 34.99
C SER A 2 -59.58 -29.12 34.11
N GLY A 3 -58.32 -28.69 34.02
CA GLY A 3 -57.87 -27.66 33.09
C GLY A 3 -56.47 -27.13 33.39
N SER A 4 -55.46 -27.99 33.26
CA SER A 4 -54.03 -27.64 33.36
C SER A 4 -53.60 -26.81 32.15
N TYR A 5 -53.03 -25.62 32.36
CA TYR A 5 -52.37 -24.83 31.31
C TYR A 5 -50.88 -25.20 31.27
N ILE A 6 -50.51 -26.05 30.31
CA ILE A 6 -49.11 -26.32 29.93
C ILE A 6 -48.71 -25.26 28.90
N ARG A 7 -47.77 -24.37 29.25
CA ARG A 7 -47.06 -23.51 28.28
C ARG A 7 -46.02 -24.38 27.56
N ASN A 8 -46.33 -24.77 26.33
CA ASN A 8 -45.36 -25.35 25.41
C ASN A 8 -44.37 -24.27 24.95
N VAL A 9 -43.10 -24.43 25.35
CA VAL A 9 -41.97 -23.73 24.76
C VAL A 9 -41.51 -24.56 23.55
N LEU A 10 -41.73 -24.05 22.34
CA LEU A 10 -41.10 -24.61 21.13
C LEU A 10 -39.62 -24.20 21.11
N PRO A 11 -38.68 -25.11 20.79
CA PRO A 11 -37.29 -24.74 20.59
C PRO A 11 -37.14 -24.08 19.22
N VAL A 12 -36.50 -22.92 19.18
CA VAL A 12 -36.01 -22.31 17.95
C VAL A 12 -34.86 -23.19 17.45
N LEU A 13 -35.09 -23.91 16.35
CA LEU A 13 -34.04 -24.60 15.60
C LEU A 13 -33.07 -23.57 15.03
N ALA A 14 -31.90 -23.43 15.64
CA ALA A 14 -30.78 -22.70 15.06
C ALA A 14 -30.27 -23.49 13.86
N THR A 15 -30.58 -23.03 12.65
CA THR A 15 -29.99 -23.54 11.41
C THR A 15 -28.50 -23.19 11.40
N LEU A 16 -27.66 -24.16 11.75
CA LEU A 16 -26.22 -24.13 11.54
C LEU A 16 -25.94 -24.08 10.04
N TRP A 17 -25.58 -22.90 9.53
CA TRP A 17 -24.92 -22.77 8.24
C TRP A 17 -23.52 -23.38 8.38
N LEU A 18 -23.36 -24.61 7.92
CA LEU A 18 -22.04 -25.20 7.67
C LEU A 18 -21.42 -24.43 6.50
N SER A 19 -20.58 -23.45 6.83
CA SER A 19 -19.68 -22.79 5.88
C SER A 19 -18.82 -23.87 5.24
N ALA A 20 -18.99 -24.11 3.94
CA ALA A 20 -18.06 -24.93 3.18
C ALA A 20 -16.65 -24.32 3.33
N PRO A 21 -15.59 -25.12 3.54
CA PRO A 21 -14.24 -24.59 3.57
C PRO A 21 -13.95 -24.03 2.18
N ALA A 22 -13.69 -22.72 2.11
CA ALA A 22 -13.20 -22.10 0.90
C ALA A 22 -11.88 -22.80 0.54
N LEU A 23 -11.88 -23.58 -0.55
CA LEU A 23 -10.65 -23.96 -1.22
C LEU A 23 -9.89 -22.65 -1.47
N ALA A 24 -8.75 -22.47 -0.81
CA ALA A 24 -7.91 -21.30 -0.99
C ALA A 24 -7.55 -21.21 -2.47
N ALA A 25 -8.19 -20.28 -3.18
CA ALA A 25 -7.86 -19.99 -4.56
C ALA A 25 -6.37 -19.59 -4.60
N THR A 26 -5.61 -20.15 -5.54
CA THR A 26 -4.22 -19.75 -5.76
C THR A 26 -4.15 -18.23 -5.84
N PRO A 27 -3.25 -17.55 -5.07
CA PRO A 27 -3.15 -16.10 -5.09
C PRO A 27 -2.97 -15.62 -6.53
N GLN A 28 -3.96 -14.88 -7.04
CA GLN A 28 -3.90 -14.37 -8.40
C GLN A 28 -2.94 -13.19 -8.42
N THR A 29 -1.86 -13.33 -9.19
CA THR A 29 -0.84 -12.30 -9.37
C THR A 29 -1.18 -11.45 -10.59
N GLU A 30 -0.78 -10.18 -10.57
CA GLU A 30 -1.00 -9.31 -11.71
C GLU A 30 -0.10 -9.68 -12.90
N SER A 31 -0.71 -9.76 -14.09
CA SER A 31 -0.02 -9.90 -15.36
C SER A 31 0.64 -8.59 -15.82
N TYR A 32 1.79 -8.69 -16.47
CA TYR A 32 2.56 -7.54 -16.96
C TYR A 32 3.09 -7.76 -18.37
N GLU A 33 3.37 -6.66 -19.07
CA GLU A 33 3.94 -6.67 -20.40
C GLU A 33 5.38 -7.18 -20.39
N PRO A 34 5.73 -8.15 -21.26
CA PRO A 34 7.13 -8.53 -21.42
C PRO A 34 7.88 -7.33 -22.01
N VAL A 35 8.92 -6.91 -21.32
CA VAL A 35 9.83 -5.85 -21.78
C VAL A 35 11.26 -6.38 -21.80
N PRO A 36 12.08 -5.97 -22.77
CA PRO A 36 13.48 -6.34 -22.77
C PRO A 36 14.19 -5.70 -21.57
N MET A 37 15.11 -6.46 -20.96
CA MET A 37 15.87 -6.03 -19.78
C MET A 37 17.36 -6.34 -19.98
N PRO A 38 18.27 -5.54 -19.38
CA PRO A 38 19.67 -5.89 -19.34
C PRO A 38 19.90 -7.20 -18.55
N PRO A 39 20.99 -7.94 -18.83
CA PRO A 39 21.36 -9.12 -18.05
C PRO A 39 21.46 -8.81 -16.56
N GLY A 40 21.04 -9.76 -15.71
CA GLY A 40 21.09 -9.62 -14.26
C GLY A 40 19.91 -8.88 -13.63
N PHE A 41 18.96 -8.37 -14.42
CA PHE A 41 17.68 -7.87 -13.90
C PHE A 41 16.56 -8.87 -14.14
N GLN A 42 15.55 -8.83 -13.28
CA GLN A 42 14.39 -9.70 -13.33
C GLN A 42 13.11 -8.94 -12.92
N VAL A 43 11.96 -9.56 -13.16
CA VAL A 43 10.68 -9.11 -12.60
C VAL A 43 10.33 -10.02 -11.42
N VAL A 44 10.07 -9.43 -10.26
CA VAL A 44 9.55 -10.13 -9.08
C VAL A 44 8.16 -9.59 -8.78
N VAL A 45 7.24 -10.46 -8.38
CA VAL A 45 5.89 -10.03 -7.97
C VAL A 45 5.90 -9.76 -6.46
N SER A 46 5.78 -8.48 -6.10
CA SER A 46 5.56 -8.04 -4.71
C SER A 46 4.12 -8.33 -4.30
N GLU A 47 3.90 -8.72 -3.04
CA GLU A 47 2.58 -9.08 -2.50
C GLU A 47 1.55 -7.95 -2.57
N LEU A 48 1.99 -6.69 -2.45
CA LEU A 48 1.11 -5.52 -2.49
C LEU A 48 1.31 -4.67 -3.75
N GLU A 49 2.57 -4.41 -4.12
CA GLU A 49 2.90 -3.45 -5.17
C GLU A 49 2.78 -4.07 -6.58
N GLY A 50 2.57 -5.39 -6.67
CA GLY A 50 2.51 -6.15 -7.91
C GLY A 50 3.90 -6.37 -8.54
N PRO A 51 3.97 -6.56 -9.87
CA PRO A 51 5.24 -6.75 -10.58
C PRO A 51 6.18 -5.55 -10.43
N VAL A 52 7.41 -5.81 -9.98
CA VAL A 52 8.49 -4.83 -9.82
C VAL A 52 9.75 -5.33 -10.52
N PHE A 53 10.57 -4.43 -11.04
CA PHE A 53 11.93 -4.78 -11.45
C PHE A 53 12.79 -5.00 -10.21
N ALA A 54 13.71 -5.96 -10.30
CA ALA A 54 14.64 -6.28 -9.26
C ALA A 54 16.03 -6.59 -9.80
N ASP A 55 17.04 -6.41 -8.95
CA ASP A 55 18.41 -6.86 -9.23
C ASP A 55 18.51 -8.40 -9.26
N ALA A 56 19.70 -8.93 -9.55
CA ALA A 56 19.93 -10.37 -9.64
C ALA A 56 19.66 -11.12 -8.32
N ARG A 57 19.69 -10.41 -7.19
CA ARG A 57 19.41 -10.93 -5.84
C ARG A 57 17.93 -10.81 -5.46
N GLY A 58 17.12 -10.12 -6.26
CA GLY A 58 15.70 -9.93 -6.05
C GLY A 58 15.34 -8.63 -5.30
N HIS A 59 16.28 -7.74 -5.03
CA HIS A 59 15.98 -6.44 -4.42
C HIS A 59 15.25 -5.54 -5.39
N THR A 60 14.15 -4.95 -4.94
CA THR A 60 13.32 -4.06 -5.76
C THR A 60 14.09 -2.82 -6.21
N LEU A 61 13.87 -2.40 -7.45
CA LEU A 61 14.42 -1.17 -8.00
C LEU A 61 13.45 -0.01 -7.84
N TYR A 62 13.98 1.14 -7.44
CA TYR A 62 13.23 2.36 -7.17
C TYR A 62 13.73 3.51 -7.99
N GLN A 63 12.81 4.42 -8.28
CA GLN A 63 13.08 5.75 -8.81
C GLN A 63 12.56 6.81 -7.85
N TRP A 64 13.07 8.03 -7.98
CA TRP A 64 12.67 9.14 -7.13
C TRP A 64 12.31 10.37 -7.97
N PRO A 65 11.20 10.37 -8.70
CA PRO A 65 10.84 11.48 -9.58
C PRO A 65 10.52 12.74 -8.78
N VAL A 66 10.71 13.91 -9.40
CA VAL A 66 10.38 15.21 -8.79
C VAL A 66 8.95 15.22 -8.23
N LYS A 67 8.83 15.64 -6.97
CA LYS A 67 7.57 15.93 -6.29
C LYS A 67 7.57 17.40 -5.84
N PRO A 68 6.54 18.19 -6.20
CA PRO A 68 6.37 19.52 -5.64
C PRO A 68 6.01 19.41 -4.15
N LEU A 69 6.63 20.28 -3.37
CA LEU A 69 6.35 20.54 -1.96
C LEU A 69 5.95 22.01 -1.83
N ARG A 70 5.49 22.42 -0.64
CA ARG A 70 4.97 23.78 -0.44
C ARG A 70 5.94 24.90 -0.84
N ASN A 71 7.21 24.78 -0.50
CA ASN A 71 8.22 25.82 -0.76
C ASN A 71 9.27 25.41 -1.82
N GLY A 72 8.99 24.39 -2.64
CA GLY A 72 9.89 23.97 -3.72
C GLY A 72 9.62 22.56 -4.20
N ALA A 73 10.67 21.81 -4.52
CA ALA A 73 10.52 20.43 -4.98
C ALA A 73 11.69 19.56 -4.54
N VAL A 74 11.38 18.29 -4.28
CA VAL A 74 12.34 17.23 -3.97
C VAL A 74 12.28 16.17 -5.06
N GLY A 75 13.23 15.25 -5.06
CA GLY A 75 13.35 14.22 -6.10
C GLY A 75 14.22 14.64 -7.27
N GLU A 76 14.31 13.74 -8.23
CA GLU A 76 15.25 13.76 -9.33
C GLU A 76 14.55 14.07 -10.65
N ARG A 77 15.26 14.83 -11.50
CA ARG A 77 14.88 15.02 -12.90
C ARG A 77 15.47 13.90 -13.74
N LYS A 78 14.88 13.63 -14.90
CA LYS A 78 15.41 12.65 -15.84
C LYS A 78 16.86 12.99 -16.22
N GLY A 79 17.74 12.01 -16.14
CA GLY A 79 19.17 12.12 -16.42
C GLY A 79 19.99 12.91 -15.39
N GLN A 80 19.40 13.30 -14.25
CA GLN A 80 20.03 14.16 -13.25
C GLN A 80 19.88 13.54 -11.85
N PRO A 81 20.65 12.47 -11.53
CA PRO A 81 20.63 11.87 -10.20
C PRO A 81 21.17 12.87 -9.18
N THR A 82 20.51 12.98 -8.04
CA THR A 82 20.89 13.87 -6.92
C THR A 82 21.27 13.09 -5.67
N CYS A 83 20.93 11.80 -5.58
CA CYS A 83 21.33 10.95 -4.45
C CYS A 83 22.86 10.73 -4.44
N ASP A 84 23.52 11.27 -3.42
CA ASP A 84 24.97 11.17 -3.21
C ASP A 84 25.32 10.86 -1.73
N ASN A 85 26.60 10.96 -1.38
CA ASN A 85 27.12 10.71 -0.03
C ASN A 85 27.00 11.93 0.91
N THR A 86 26.29 12.99 0.51
CA THR A 86 26.04 14.14 1.38
C THR A 86 25.19 13.70 2.56
N ARG A 87 25.68 13.98 3.78
CA ARG A 87 24.90 13.85 5.02
C ARG A 87 24.33 15.22 5.36
N TYR A 88 23.05 15.41 5.12
CA TYR A 88 22.36 16.64 5.51
C TYR A 88 22.26 16.71 7.04
N THR A 89 22.68 17.81 7.63
CA THR A 89 22.60 18.05 9.09
C THR A 89 21.48 19.00 9.47
N VAL A 90 20.89 19.69 8.48
CA VAL A 90 19.81 20.65 8.66
C VAL A 90 18.67 20.40 7.70
N ASN A 91 17.46 20.80 8.08
CA ASN A 91 16.29 20.73 7.22
C ASN A 91 16.42 21.67 6.01
N SER A 92 15.73 21.30 4.94
CA SER A 92 15.73 22.02 3.66
C SER A 92 14.81 23.23 3.63
N GLY A 93 13.85 23.33 4.55
CA GLY A 93 12.84 24.39 4.58
C GLY A 93 11.85 24.34 3.41
N LEU A 94 11.88 23.26 2.61
CA LEU A 94 10.93 23.04 1.52
C LEU A 94 9.51 22.78 2.05
N MET A 95 9.38 22.58 3.36
CA MET A 95 8.14 22.34 4.07
C MET A 95 7.88 23.41 5.12
N SER A 96 6.88 24.25 4.86
CA SER A 96 6.33 25.18 5.85
C SER A 96 5.70 24.42 7.02
N PRO A 97 5.71 24.98 8.25
CA PRO A 97 6.14 26.34 8.60
C PRO A 97 7.63 26.49 8.92
N TYR A 98 8.43 25.43 8.78
CA TYR A 98 9.80 25.44 9.24
C TYR A 98 10.73 26.12 8.23
N PRO A 99 11.48 27.17 8.63
CA PRO A 99 12.52 27.73 7.78
C PRO A 99 13.66 26.70 7.58
N PRO A 100 14.49 26.86 6.54
CA PRO A 100 15.68 26.03 6.37
C PRO A 100 16.71 26.31 7.48
N GLY A 101 17.56 25.33 7.76
CA GLY A 101 18.71 25.50 8.66
C GLY A 101 18.50 25.03 10.09
N LEU A 102 17.36 24.45 10.43
CA LEU A 102 17.13 23.78 11.72
C LEU A 102 17.86 22.44 11.73
N GLU A 103 18.60 22.17 12.80
CA GLU A 103 19.33 20.92 13.00
C GLU A 103 18.39 19.71 13.01
N LEU A 104 18.79 18.66 12.29
CA LEU A 104 18.05 17.39 12.23
C LEU A 104 18.38 16.52 13.45
N PRO A 105 17.50 15.58 13.86
CA PRO A 105 17.82 14.64 14.91
C PRO A 105 18.94 13.66 14.52
N GLU A 106 19.73 13.24 15.50
CA GLU A 106 20.75 12.18 15.36
C GLU A 106 21.77 12.47 14.22
N VAL A 107 22.24 13.73 14.10
CA VAL A 107 23.13 14.17 13.01
C VAL A 107 24.43 13.37 12.91
N GLU A 108 24.96 12.88 14.03
CA GLU A 108 26.24 12.16 14.07
C GLU A 108 26.16 10.78 13.42
N THR A 109 24.98 10.15 13.48
CA THR A 109 24.73 8.79 12.96
C THR A 109 23.86 8.78 11.72
N ARG A 110 23.41 9.95 11.25
CA ARG A 110 22.53 10.07 10.09
C ARG A 110 23.18 9.49 8.83
N PRO A 111 22.53 8.55 8.12
CA PRO A 111 23.02 8.05 6.85
C PRO A 111 22.91 9.11 5.75
N SER A 112 23.80 9.02 4.76
CA SER A 112 23.65 9.71 3.49
C SER A 112 22.60 9.02 2.62
N CYS A 113 22.20 9.70 1.54
CA CYS A 113 21.23 9.13 0.61
C CYS A 113 21.68 7.77 0.05
N LEU A 114 22.94 7.64 -0.40
CA LEU A 114 23.43 6.38 -0.98
C LEU A 114 23.59 5.22 0.01
N GLU A 115 23.72 5.50 1.30
CA GLU A 115 23.76 4.46 2.33
C GLU A 115 22.39 3.84 2.57
N VAL A 116 21.30 4.59 2.36
CA VAL A 116 19.92 4.08 2.45
C VAL A 116 19.40 3.59 1.10
N TRP A 117 19.85 4.24 0.03
CA TRP A 117 19.46 4.02 -1.35
C TRP A 117 20.68 3.70 -2.22
N PRO A 118 21.27 2.50 -2.12
CA PRO A 118 22.40 2.13 -2.96
C PRO A 118 22.07 2.27 -4.45
N ALA A 119 22.94 2.94 -5.19
CA ALA A 119 22.80 3.12 -6.63
C ALA A 119 22.97 1.79 -7.38
N VAL A 120 22.13 1.56 -8.39
CA VAL A 120 22.24 0.40 -9.27
C VAL A 120 23.32 0.67 -10.31
N ILE A 121 24.54 0.21 -10.04
CA ILE A 121 25.72 0.49 -10.87
C ILE A 121 25.62 -0.19 -12.23
N ALA A 122 26.02 0.52 -13.27
CA ALA A 122 26.12 0.00 -14.64
C ALA A 122 27.58 -0.24 -15.02
N ASP A 123 27.87 -1.45 -15.49
CA ASP A 123 29.21 -1.83 -15.95
C ASP A 123 29.68 -0.99 -17.16
N GLN A 124 30.98 -1.03 -17.43
CA GLN A 124 31.57 -0.26 -18.53
C GLN A 124 31.03 -0.66 -19.92
N ASP A 125 30.69 -1.92 -20.10
CA ASP A 125 30.11 -2.45 -21.33
C ASP A 125 28.58 -2.50 -21.32
N ALA A 126 27.92 -1.97 -20.27
CA ALA A 126 26.48 -1.90 -20.17
C ALA A 126 25.86 -1.17 -21.38
N LYS A 127 24.92 -1.84 -22.06
CA LYS A 127 24.23 -1.33 -23.24
C LYS A 127 22.76 -1.00 -22.93
N PRO A 128 22.28 0.21 -23.29
CA PRO A 128 20.86 0.54 -23.20
C PRO A 128 19.97 -0.45 -23.97
N ILE A 129 18.78 -0.72 -23.45
CA ILE A 129 17.78 -1.57 -24.11
C ILE A 129 16.36 -1.16 -23.74
N GLY A 130 15.52 -0.90 -24.75
CA GLY A 130 14.18 -0.36 -24.52
C GLY A 130 14.22 0.94 -23.72
N LYS A 131 13.59 0.97 -22.55
CA LYS A 131 13.60 2.12 -21.63
C LYS A 131 14.75 2.12 -20.63
N TRP A 132 15.57 1.07 -20.61
CA TRP A 132 16.76 0.98 -19.77
C TRP A 132 17.89 1.77 -20.42
N THR A 133 18.42 2.75 -19.71
CA THR A 133 19.53 3.59 -20.14
C THR A 133 20.63 3.61 -19.08
N VAL A 134 21.78 4.15 -19.44
CA VAL A 134 22.88 4.38 -18.50
C VAL A 134 23.12 5.87 -18.39
N ILE A 135 23.20 6.37 -17.17
CA ILE A 135 23.45 7.78 -16.87
C ILE A 135 24.77 7.93 -16.10
N GLY A 136 25.42 9.08 -16.27
CA GLY A 136 26.61 9.44 -15.51
C GLY A 136 26.23 10.17 -14.22
N ARG A 137 26.90 9.81 -13.12
CA ARG A 137 26.82 10.51 -11.84
C ARG A 137 27.94 11.55 -11.71
N LYS A 138 27.80 12.48 -10.76
CA LYS A 138 28.82 13.51 -10.48
C LYS A 138 30.14 12.95 -9.98
N ASP A 139 30.09 11.78 -9.33
CA ASP A 139 31.25 11.03 -8.83
C ASP A 139 31.96 10.20 -9.93
N GLY A 140 31.51 10.29 -11.18
CA GLY A 140 32.06 9.56 -12.32
C GLY A 140 31.54 8.12 -12.45
N ILE A 141 30.73 7.65 -11.52
CA ILE A 141 30.15 6.31 -11.56
C ILE A 141 29.00 6.27 -12.58
N ARG A 142 28.91 5.17 -13.32
CA ARG A 142 27.79 4.90 -14.23
C ARG A 142 26.67 4.19 -13.47
N GLN A 143 25.44 4.63 -13.69
CA GLN A 143 24.25 4.09 -13.01
C GLN A 143 23.18 3.71 -14.03
N TRP A 144 22.48 2.61 -13.78
CA TRP A 144 21.31 2.24 -14.56
C TRP A 144 20.16 3.22 -14.30
N ALA A 145 19.42 3.50 -15.35
CA ALA A 145 18.23 4.32 -15.33
C ALA A 145 17.08 3.62 -16.07
N TYR A 146 15.84 3.87 -15.66
CA TYR A 146 14.65 3.42 -16.37
C TYR A 146 13.74 4.61 -16.68
N ASP A 147 13.30 4.73 -17.93
CA ASP A 147 12.53 5.88 -18.42
C ASP A 147 13.21 7.24 -18.13
N GLY A 148 14.54 7.22 -18.00
CA GLY A 148 15.39 8.38 -17.71
C GLY A 148 15.60 8.68 -16.21
N TYR A 149 14.95 7.98 -15.28
CA TYR A 149 15.22 8.15 -13.85
C TYR A 149 16.27 7.17 -13.35
N ALA A 150 17.17 7.64 -12.48
CA ALA A 150 18.20 6.81 -11.86
C ALA A 150 17.57 5.72 -10.99
N LEU A 151 18.16 4.52 -11.01
CA LEU A 151 17.66 3.37 -10.26
C LEU A 151 18.46 3.13 -8.99
N TYR A 152 17.75 2.83 -7.91
CA TYR A 152 18.30 2.51 -6.60
C TYR A 152 17.69 1.22 -6.05
N THR A 153 18.41 0.50 -5.22
CA THR A 153 17.84 -0.50 -4.30
C THR A 153 17.57 0.16 -2.94
N SER A 154 16.83 -0.51 -2.05
CA SER A 154 16.67 -0.06 -0.66
C SER A 154 17.36 -1.01 0.31
N VAL A 155 18.03 -0.48 1.34
CA VAL A 155 18.58 -1.31 2.43
C VAL A 155 17.52 -1.98 3.30
N LEU A 156 16.25 -1.57 3.17
CA LEU A 156 15.14 -2.19 3.91
C LEU A 156 14.59 -3.45 3.21
N ASP A 157 14.96 -3.68 1.95
CA ASP A 157 14.55 -4.85 1.18
C ASP A 157 15.56 -5.96 1.41
N GLU A 158 15.17 -7.00 2.15
CA GLU A 158 16.06 -8.12 2.51
C GLU A 158 15.74 -9.39 1.73
N GLN A 159 14.52 -9.50 1.21
CA GLN A 159 14.03 -10.67 0.49
C GLN A 159 13.49 -10.29 -0.89
N PRO A 160 13.53 -11.22 -1.86
CA PRO A 160 12.93 -10.99 -3.18
C PRO A 160 11.46 -10.54 -3.11
N GLY A 161 11.18 -9.41 -3.76
CA GLY A 161 9.84 -8.82 -3.83
C GLY A 161 9.43 -8.00 -2.60
N ASP A 162 10.34 -7.83 -1.63
CA ASP A 162 10.20 -6.80 -0.61
C ASP A 162 10.10 -5.45 -1.28
N VAL A 163 9.14 -4.67 -0.81
CA VAL A 163 9.13 -3.24 -1.05
C VAL A 163 8.98 -2.62 0.33
N ASN A 164 10.05 -2.22 0.99
CA ASN A 164 9.99 -1.64 2.34
C ASN A 164 10.51 -0.20 2.35
N GLY A 165 11.22 0.24 1.29
CA GLY A 165 11.75 1.60 1.18
C GLY A 165 10.80 2.65 0.61
N GLY A 166 9.76 2.25 -0.13
CA GLY A 166 8.93 3.17 -0.91
C GLY A 166 7.56 2.61 -1.24
N THR A 167 6.77 3.25 -2.10
CA THR A 167 5.43 2.73 -2.48
C THR A 167 4.94 3.29 -3.82
N ARG A 168 4.02 2.59 -4.51
CA ARG A 168 3.29 3.12 -5.66
C ARG A 168 2.07 3.94 -5.27
N ARG A 169 1.62 3.82 -4.02
CA ARG A 169 0.52 4.62 -3.46
C ARG A 169 0.77 6.12 -3.63
N LYS A 170 -0.30 6.87 -3.83
CA LYS A 170 -0.20 8.31 -4.08
C LYS A 170 0.10 9.03 -2.77
N THR A 171 1.20 9.78 -2.74
CA THR A 171 1.44 10.75 -1.66
C THR A 171 1.01 12.13 -2.12
N GLY A 172 -0.18 12.58 -1.69
CA GLY A 172 -0.71 13.91 -2.01
C GLY A 172 -0.13 15.03 -1.14
N GLY A 173 -0.35 16.27 -1.58
CA GLY A 173 -0.03 17.50 -0.85
C GLY A 173 1.39 17.54 -0.27
N ASP A 174 1.46 17.89 1.01
CA ASP A 174 2.71 18.08 1.77
C ASP A 174 3.27 16.79 2.39
N GLY A 175 2.77 15.61 1.97
CA GLY A 175 3.39 14.33 2.30
C GLY A 175 4.84 14.25 1.75
N PRO A 176 5.65 13.29 2.20
CA PRO A 176 7.06 13.23 1.83
C PRO A 176 7.27 12.87 0.36
N GLY A 177 8.44 13.23 -0.17
CA GLY A 177 8.91 12.77 -1.47
C GLY A 177 9.31 11.30 -1.39
N THR A 178 8.37 10.38 -1.49
CA THR A 178 8.64 8.93 -1.39
C THR A 178 9.30 8.39 -2.67
N ARG A 179 10.20 7.42 -2.49
CA ARG A 179 10.71 6.62 -3.61
C ARG A 179 9.60 5.69 -4.11
N LYS A 180 9.57 5.44 -5.42
CA LYS A 180 8.57 4.61 -6.08
C LYS A 180 9.21 3.36 -6.68
N PRO A 181 8.71 2.15 -6.38
CA PRO A 181 9.23 0.94 -7.00
C PRO A 181 8.84 0.92 -8.48
N VAL A 182 9.80 0.66 -9.34
CA VAL A 182 9.63 0.60 -10.80
C VAL A 182 9.26 -0.83 -11.19
N GLY A 183 8.47 -0.99 -12.24
CA GLY A 183 8.14 -2.30 -12.78
C GLY A 183 7.75 -2.24 -14.25
N PRO A 184 7.52 -3.43 -14.84
CA PRO A 184 7.02 -3.52 -16.20
C PRO A 184 5.63 -2.86 -16.31
N PRO A 185 5.25 -2.36 -17.50
CA PRO A 185 3.91 -1.88 -17.73
C PRO A 185 2.86 -2.96 -17.42
N PRO A 186 1.72 -2.61 -16.81
CA PRO A 186 0.66 -3.58 -16.55
C PRO A 186 0.03 -4.07 -17.86
N MET A 187 -0.38 -5.34 -17.89
CA MET A 187 -1.02 -5.94 -19.07
C MET A 187 -2.53 -5.67 -19.10
N VAL A 188 -2.91 -4.39 -19.08
CA VAL A 188 -4.30 -3.93 -19.12
C VAL A 188 -4.60 -3.22 -20.45
N PRO A 189 -5.84 -3.32 -20.99
CA PRO A 189 -6.25 -2.52 -22.14
C PRO A 189 -6.21 -1.02 -21.82
N PRO A 190 -6.03 -0.13 -22.82
CA PRO A 190 -5.91 1.31 -22.61
C PRO A 190 -7.11 1.99 -21.94
N GLN A 191 -8.30 1.35 -21.94
CA GLN A 191 -9.49 1.84 -21.24
C GLN A 191 -9.43 1.62 -19.73
N PHE A 192 -8.37 1.00 -19.21
CA PHE A 192 -8.24 0.65 -17.80
C PHE A 192 -6.91 1.13 -17.22
N GLU A 193 -6.94 1.38 -15.91
CA GLU A 193 -5.80 1.70 -15.09
C GLU A 193 -5.82 0.85 -13.82
N ILE A 194 -4.70 0.86 -13.09
CA ILE A 194 -4.57 0.13 -11.84
C ILE A 194 -4.20 1.10 -10.73
N VAL A 195 -5.01 1.11 -9.68
CA VAL A 195 -4.82 1.93 -8.49
C VAL A 195 -4.29 1.05 -7.35
N PRO A 196 -3.10 1.35 -6.80
CA PRO A 196 -2.58 0.63 -5.64
C PRO A 196 -3.32 1.06 -4.37
N LEU A 197 -3.84 0.09 -3.62
CA LEU A 197 -4.50 0.25 -2.32
C LEU A 197 -3.86 -0.69 -1.29
N LEU A 198 -4.13 -0.49 0.00
CA LEU A 198 -3.75 -1.49 1.02
C LEU A 198 -4.50 -2.83 0.88
N SER A 199 -5.68 -2.82 0.25
CA SER A 199 -6.45 -4.03 -0.08
C SER A 199 -5.98 -4.73 -1.37
N GLY A 200 -5.06 -4.12 -2.13
CA GLY A 200 -4.47 -4.68 -3.33
C GLY A 200 -4.47 -3.70 -4.51
N ARG A 201 -4.40 -4.26 -5.72
CA ARG A 201 -4.29 -3.52 -6.98
C ARG A 201 -5.62 -3.45 -7.71
N LEU A 202 -6.38 -2.40 -7.39
CA LEU A 202 -7.74 -2.15 -7.88
C LEU A 202 -7.72 -1.84 -9.38
N LEU A 203 -8.60 -2.49 -10.14
CA LEU A 203 -8.83 -2.16 -11.54
C LEU A 203 -9.87 -1.04 -11.64
N VAL A 204 -9.53 0.01 -12.37
CA VAL A 204 -10.42 1.15 -12.65
C VAL A 204 -10.43 1.41 -14.15
N THR A 205 -11.41 2.14 -14.65
CA THR A 205 -11.35 2.65 -16.03
C THR A 205 -10.32 3.78 -16.13
N SER A 206 -9.90 4.14 -17.34
CA SER A 206 -9.02 5.31 -17.60
C SER A 206 -9.66 6.64 -17.21
N GLU A 207 -10.94 6.65 -16.87
CA GLU A 207 -11.67 7.80 -16.34
C GLU A 207 -11.71 7.80 -14.80
N GLY A 208 -11.15 6.78 -14.14
CA GLY A 208 -11.14 6.62 -12.68
C GLY A 208 -12.37 5.90 -12.10
N ASN A 209 -13.29 5.39 -12.94
CA ASN A 209 -14.46 4.66 -12.44
C ASN A 209 -14.05 3.26 -11.96
N SER A 210 -14.51 2.85 -10.78
CA SER A 210 -14.27 1.50 -10.29
C SER A 210 -14.90 0.44 -11.19
N VAL A 211 -14.15 -0.64 -11.38
CA VAL A 211 -14.61 -1.81 -12.13
C VAL A 211 -15.14 -2.86 -11.16
N TYR A 212 -16.32 -3.39 -11.48
CA TYR A 212 -17.00 -4.41 -10.70
C TYR A 212 -17.28 -5.66 -11.54
N ALA A 213 -17.38 -6.79 -10.85
CA ALA A 213 -17.87 -8.05 -11.37
C ALA A 213 -19.10 -8.52 -10.58
N PHE A 214 -19.97 -9.27 -11.25
CA PHE A 214 -21.20 -9.79 -10.66
C PHE A 214 -21.09 -11.30 -10.43
N ALA A 215 -21.25 -11.74 -9.18
CA ALA A 215 -21.14 -13.14 -8.77
C ALA A 215 -22.17 -14.06 -9.43
N LYS A 216 -23.31 -13.51 -9.90
CA LYS A 216 -24.31 -14.30 -10.62
C LYS A 216 -24.00 -14.45 -12.11
N ASP A 217 -22.99 -13.77 -12.65
CA ASP A 217 -22.56 -13.99 -14.04
C ASP A 217 -21.92 -15.38 -14.19
N SER A 218 -21.97 -15.91 -15.40
CA SER A 218 -21.26 -17.14 -15.76
C SER A 218 -19.98 -16.79 -16.53
N PRO A 219 -18.96 -17.66 -16.56
CA PRO A 219 -17.76 -17.43 -17.36
C PRO A 219 -18.10 -17.06 -18.80
N GLY A 220 -17.68 -15.87 -19.24
CA GLY A 220 -17.94 -15.36 -20.59
C GLY A 220 -19.38 -14.91 -20.87
N LYS A 221 -20.27 -14.86 -19.87
CA LYS A 221 -21.69 -14.53 -20.06
C LYS A 221 -22.27 -13.71 -18.91
N SER A 222 -22.80 -12.53 -19.26
CA SER A 222 -23.55 -11.69 -18.32
C SER A 222 -24.93 -12.28 -18.01
N ASN A 223 -25.39 -12.11 -16.77
CA ASN A 223 -26.77 -12.31 -16.31
C ASN A 223 -27.37 -10.99 -15.79
N CYS A 224 -26.63 -9.88 -15.83
CA CYS A 224 -27.10 -8.56 -15.42
C CYS A 224 -27.74 -7.83 -16.60
N TYR A 225 -29.06 -7.95 -16.82
CA TYR A 225 -29.81 -7.26 -17.89
C TYR A 225 -30.94 -6.38 -17.34
N GLY A 226 -31.54 -5.54 -18.21
CA GLY A 226 -32.67 -4.69 -17.85
C GLY A 226 -32.35 -3.77 -16.68
N PRO A 227 -33.16 -3.74 -15.59
CA PRO A 227 -32.91 -2.89 -14.43
C PRO A 227 -31.53 -3.08 -13.80
N CYS A 228 -30.97 -4.29 -13.85
CA CYS A 228 -29.61 -4.53 -13.36
C CYS A 228 -28.60 -3.70 -14.17
N ALA A 229 -28.68 -3.73 -15.49
CA ALA A 229 -27.78 -3.01 -16.38
C ALA A 229 -27.96 -1.48 -16.34
N HIS A 230 -29.11 -1.00 -15.82
CA HIS A 230 -29.32 0.42 -15.55
C HIS A 230 -28.59 0.90 -14.29
N ALA A 231 -28.49 0.06 -13.26
CA ALA A 231 -27.73 0.37 -12.05
C ALA A 231 -26.22 0.06 -12.21
N TRP A 232 -25.90 -0.98 -12.98
CA TRP A 232 -24.57 -1.50 -13.22
C TRP A 232 -24.28 -1.49 -14.71
N LYS A 233 -23.67 -0.41 -15.17
CA LYS A 233 -23.45 -0.17 -16.58
C LYS A 233 -22.36 -1.12 -17.10
N PRO A 234 -22.64 -1.98 -18.09
CA PRO A 234 -21.62 -2.82 -18.72
C PRO A 234 -20.51 -1.98 -19.33
N ILE A 235 -19.25 -2.38 -19.15
CA ILE A 235 -18.11 -1.68 -19.77
C ILE A 235 -17.98 -2.16 -21.22
N PRO A 236 -18.25 -1.30 -22.22
CA PRO A 236 -18.24 -1.72 -23.61
C PRO A 236 -16.83 -2.01 -24.09
N ALA A 237 -16.67 -3.07 -24.88
CA ALA A 237 -15.44 -3.34 -25.62
C ALA A 237 -15.57 -2.74 -27.03
N PRO A 238 -14.74 -1.75 -27.41
CA PRO A 238 -14.81 -1.14 -28.75
C PRO A 238 -14.67 -2.16 -29.88
N ALA A 239 -15.17 -1.84 -31.07
CA ALA A 239 -15.12 -2.75 -32.22
C ALA A 239 -13.69 -3.22 -32.60
N TYR A 240 -12.69 -2.35 -32.40
CA TYR A 240 -11.28 -2.67 -32.65
C TYR A 240 -10.56 -3.30 -31.44
N ALA A 241 -11.24 -3.47 -30.30
CA ALA A 241 -10.65 -4.05 -29.11
C ALA A 241 -10.24 -5.51 -29.35
N LYS A 242 -9.08 -5.86 -28.81
CA LYS A 242 -8.51 -7.21 -28.83
C LYS A 242 -8.33 -7.69 -27.40
N ALA A 243 -8.52 -9.00 -27.19
CA ALA A 243 -8.15 -9.64 -25.94
C ALA A 243 -6.66 -9.39 -25.63
N ARG A 244 -6.34 -9.22 -24.35
CA ARG A 244 -4.98 -8.90 -23.88
C ARG A 244 -4.80 -9.41 -22.46
N GLY A 245 -3.75 -10.21 -22.24
CA GLY A 245 -3.54 -10.86 -20.95
C GLY A 245 -4.78 -11.61 -20.49
N GLU A 246 -5.26 -11.26 -19.30
CA GLU A 246 -6.45 -11.87 -18.70
C GLU A 246 -7.77 -11.19 -19.12
N PHE A 247 -7.71 -10.18 -20.00
CA PHE A 247 -8.88 -9.53 -20.57
C PHE A 247 -9.37 -10.25 -21.81
N THR A 248 -10.67 -10.57 -21.81
CA THR A 248 -11.40 -11.15 -22.92
C THR A 248 -12.56 -10.24 -23.32
N ILE A 249 -13.18 -10.55 -24.45
CA ILE A 249 -14.32 -9.79 -24.96
C ILE A 249 -15.46 -10.76 -25.16
N ILE A 250 -16.62 -10.43 -24.61
CA ILE A 250 -17.83 -11.23 -24.74
C ILE A 250 -18.80 -10.52 -25.68
N GLU A 251 -19.59 -11.31 -26.42
CA GLU A 251 -20.77 -10.80 -27.11
C GLU A 251 -21.95 -10.89 -26.16
N ARG A 252 -22.40 -9.72 -25.70
CA ARG A 252 -23.47 -9.60 -24.70
C ARG A 252 -24.84 -9.76 -25.33
N GLU A 253 -25.01 -9.15 -26.51
CA GLU A 253 -26.17 -9.17 -27.42
C GLU A 253 -25.61 -9.02 -28.85
N PRO A 254 -26.37 -9.34 -29.92
CA PRO A 254 -25.88 -9.23 -31.29
C PRO A 254 -25.28 -7.85 -31.59
N GLY A 255 -23.97 -7.81 -31.82
CA GLY A 255 -23.22 -6.57 -32.10
C GLY A 255 -22.86 -5.72 -30.86
N ILE A 256 -23.30 -6.10 -29.66
CA ILE A 256 -22.95 -5.43 -28.40
C ILE A 256 -21.86 -6.22 -27.69
N ARG A 257 -20.67 -5.62 -27.59
CA ARG A 257 -19.48 -6.24 -26.98
C ARG A 257 -19.19 -5.64 -25.61
N GLN A 258 -18.82 -6.48 -24.66
CA GLN A 258 -18.49 -6.10 -23.29
C GLN A 258 -17.10 -6.64 -22.92
N TRP A 259 -16.34 -5.87 -22.15
CA TRP A 259 -15.09 -6.35 -21.58
C TRP A 259 -15.35 -7.37 -20.48
N ALA A 260 -14.50 -8.39 -20.43
CA ALA A 260 -14.44 -9.34 -19.32
C ALA A 260 -12.99 -9.45 -18.83
N PHE A 261 -12.80 -9.70 -17.53
CA PHE A 261 -11.50 -9.99 -16.93
C PHE A 261 -11.58 -11.30 -16.19
N ARG A 262 -10.64 -12.23 -16.42
CA ARG A 262 -10.69 -13.59 -15.85
C ARG A 262 -12.05 -14.26 -16.06
N GLN A 263 -12.59 -14.10 -17.28
CA GLN A 263 -13.92 -14.59 -17.72
C GLN A 263 -15.13 -13.93 -17.02
N GLN A 264 -14.95 -12.96 -16.13
CA GLN A 264 -16.04 -12.23 -15.50
C GLN A 264 -16.38 -10.97 -16.29
N PRO A 265 -17.64 -10.77 -16.74
CA PRO A 265 -18.08 -9.53 -17.37
C PRO A 265 -17.88 -8.32 -16.45
N LEU A 266 -17.46 -7.19 -17.02
CA LEU A 266 -17.09 -6.00 -16.25
C LEU A 266 -18.15 -4.90 -16.32
N TYR A 267 -18.34 -4.20 -15.21
CA TYR A 267 -19.33 -3.12 -15.05
C TYR A 267 -18.74 -1.93 -14.30
N THR A 268 -19.31 -0.75 -14.51
CA THR A 268 -19.21 0.38 -13.58
C THR A 268 -20.55 0.55 -12.87
N ARG A 269 -20.54 1.12 -11.66
CA ARG A 269 -21.78 1.40 -10.92
C ARG A 269 -22.23 2.83 -11.19
N VAL A 270 -23.51 3.01 -11.52
CA VAL A 270 -24.07 4.34 -11.85
C VAL A 270 -24.19 5.25 -10.63
N ALA A 271 -24.41 4.68 -9.45
CA ALA A 271 -24.54 5.41 -8.20
C ALA A 271 -23.20 5.69 -7.49
N ASP A 272 -22.06 5.43 -8.15
CA ASP A 272 -20.75 5.83 -7.61
C ASP A 272 -20.49 7.30 -7.93
N GLU A 273 -20.35 8.11 -6.88
CA GLU A 273 -20.15 9.56 -6.96
C GLU A 273 -18.67 9.96 -6.95
N PHE A 274 -17.78 9.04 -6.54
CA PHE A 274 -16.35 9.27 -6.38
C PHE A 274 -15.56 8.28 -7.23
N PHE A 275 -14.40 8.72 -7.71
CA PHE A 275 -13.45 7.84 -8.37
C PHE A 275 -12.96 6.75 -7.42
N HIS A 276 -12.62 5.60 -8.00
CA HIS A 276 -12.08 4.44 -7.29
C HIS A 276 -12.97 3.93 -6.12
N SER A 277 -14.27 4.27 -6.14
CA SER A 277 -15.19 3.86 -5.09
C SER A 277 -15.23 2.36 -4.89
N GLN A 278 -15.33 1.92 -3.64
CA GLN A 278 -15.46 0.50 -3.29
C GLN A 278 -16.84 0.18 -2.71
N ARG A 279 -17.74 1.17 -2.64
CA ARG A 279 -19.09 1.06 -2.08
C ARG A 279 -19.97 0.07 -2.84
N GLY A 280 -19.74 -0.12 -4.15
CA GLY A 280 -20.47 -1.12 -4.91
C GLY A 280 -20.26 -2.55 -4.39
N SER A 281 -19.17 -2.85 -3.69
CA SER A 281 -18.96 -4.17 -3.08
C SER A 281 -19.88 -4.46 -1.88
N ASP A 282 -20.57 -3.45 -1.35
CA ASP A 282 -21.56 -3.65 -0.29
C ASP A 282 -22.89 -4.20 -0.84
N GLU A 283 -23.10 -4.12 -2.15
CA GLU A 283 -24.28 -4.63 -2.82
C GLU A 283 -24.18 -6.16 -3.01
N PRO A 284 -25.17 -6.96 -2.54
CA PRO A 284 -25.06 -8.40 -2.56
C PRO A 284 -24.74 -8.99 -3.94
N GLY A 285 -23.61 -9.69 -4.01
CA GLY A 285 -23.13 -10.35 -5.22
C GLY A 285 -22.27 -9.47 -6.13
N TRP A 286 -22.00 -8.21 -5.77
CA TRP A 286 -21.07 -7.35 -6.49
C TRP A 286 -19.74 -7.26 -5.78
N SER A 287 -18.66 -7.15 -6.54
CA SER A 287 -17.32 -6.96 -5.97
C SER A 287 -16.45 -6.13 -6.90
N ASN A 288 -15.67 -5.22 -6.33
CA ASN A 288 -14.59 -4.55 -7.03
C ASN A 288 -13.59 -5.58 -7.60
N VAL A 289 -13.11 -5.32 -8.80
CA VAL A 289 -12.15 -6.17 -9.50
C VAL A 289 -10.74 -5.73 -9.17
N TYR A 290 -9.92 -6.68 -8.73
CA TYR A 290 -8.50 -6.47 -8.46
C TYR A 290 -7.68 -7.31 -9.42
N THR A 291 -6.63 -6.72 -9.98
CA THR A 291 -5.61 -7.47 -10.75
C THR A 291 -4.80 -8.38 -9.83
N GLN A 292 -4.57 -7.93 -8.60
CA GLN A 292 -3.97 -8.67 -7.50
C GLN A 292 -4.56 -8.19 -6.17
N ARG A 293 -5.01 -9.12 -5.30
CA ARG A 293 -5.42 -8.77 -3.93
C ARG A 293 -4.22 -8.74 -3.01
N ALA A 294 -4.24 -7.84 -2.03
CA ALA A 294 -3.28 -7.93 -0.93
C ALA A 294 -3.51 -9.23 -0.16
N PRO A 295 -2.46 -9.86 0.39
CA PRO A 295 -2.63 -10.95 1.34
C PRO A 295 -3.46 -10.50 2.55
N GLU A 296 -4.20 -11.45 3.12
CA GLU A 296 -4.93 -11.21 4.36
C GLU A 296 -3.96 -10.78 5.49
N PRO A 297 -4.38 -9.83 6.34
CA PRO A 297 -3.61 -9.48 7.52
C PRO A 297 -3.50 -10.69 8.48
N PRO A 298 -2.51 -10.69 9.40
CA PRO A 298 -2.40 -11.73 10.41
C PRO A 298 -3.71 -11.95 11.17
N SER A 299 -3.96 -13.18 11.60
CA SER A 299 -5.19 -13.57 12.31
C SER A 299 -5.42 -12.85 13.64
N ASP A 300 -4.40 -12.17 14.16
CA ASP A 300 -4.48 -11.33 15.36
C ASP A 300 -5.27 -10.04 15.11
N PHE A 301 -5.49 -9.68 13.85
CA PHE A 301 -6.23 -8.49 13.45
C PHE A 301 -7.67 -8.82 13.06
N THR A 302 -8.52 -7.81 13.21
CA THR A 302 -9.91 -7.79 12.76
C THR A 302 -10.10 -6.70 11.72
N VAL A 303 -11.17 -6.81 10.94
CA VAL A 303 -11.60 -5.81 9.96
C VAL A 303 -12.90 -5.21 10.45
N GLN A 304 -13.02 -3.89 10.44
CA GLN A 304 -14.16 -3.20 11.04
C GLN A 304 -14.65 -2.02 10.21
N ASP A 305 -15.97 -1.89 10.16
CA ASP A 305 -16.62 -0.70 9.63
C ASP A 305 -16.43 0.50 10.55
N THR A 306 -16.34 1.66 9.92
CA THR A 306 -16.28 2.97 10.55
C THR A 306 -17.31 3.87 9.88
N TYR A 307 -17.44 5.12 10.33
CA TYR A 307 -18.30 6.08 9.65
C TYR A 307 -17.79 6.50 8.25
N SER A 308 -16.52 6.24 7.91
CA SER A 308 -15.86 6.69 6.67
C SER A 308 -15.29 5.56 5.80
N GLY A 309 -15.53 4.29 6.14
CA GLY A 309 -14.99 3.15 5.41
C GLY A 309 -14.60 2.01 6.34
N ILE A 310 -13.59 1.23 5.95
CA ILE A 310 -13.17 0.01 6.64
C ILE A 310 -11.71 0.14 7.07
N VAL A 311 -11.44 -0.18 8.33
CA VAL A 311 -10.08 -0.18 8.90
C VAL A 311 -9.68 -1.56 9.43
N LEU A 312 -8.37 -1.74 9.53
CA LEU A 312 -7.79 -2.82 10.33
C LEU A 312 -7.83 -2.44 11.81
N ALA A 313 -8.08 -3.42 12.67
CA ALA A 313 -8.15 -3.25 14.10
C ALA A 313 -7.47 -4.42 14.84
N ASP A 314 -7.06 -4.21 16.09
CA ASP A 314 -6.51 -5.27 16.93
C ASP A 314 -7.59 -6.25 17.42
N SER A 315 -7.17 -7.31 18.09
CA SER A 315 -8.06 -8.34 18.65
C SER A 315 -9.03 -7.83 19.73
N ARG A 316 -8.82 -6.61 20.26
CA ARG A 316 -9.68 -5.96 21.25
C ARG A 316 -10.66 -4.98 20.61
N GLY A 317 -10.58 -4.81 19.31
CA GLY A 317 -11.46 -3.94 18.55
C GLY A 317 -10.93 -2.52 18.34
N LYS A 318 -9.70 -2.19 18.77
CA LYS A 318 -9.12 -0.85 18.59
C LYS A 318 -8.53 -0.71 17.19
N THR A 319 -8.78 0.40 16.51
CA THR A 319 -8.20 0.69 15.21
C THR A 319 -6.67 0.63 15.25
N VAL A 320 -6.08 0.05 14.20
CA VAL A 320 -4.64 -0.01 13.97
C VAL A 320 -4.21 1.23 13.20
N TYR A 321 -3.10 1.82 13.63
CA TYR A 321 -2.50 3.02 13.03
C TYR A 321 -1.08 2.74 12.55
N VAL A 322 -0.71 3.38 11.44
CA VAL A 322 0.66 3.47 10.93
C VAL A 322 1.21 4.86 11.20
N TYR A 323 2.50 4.94 11.50
CA TYR A 323 3.20 6.22 11.59
C TYR A 323 3.90 6.49 10.25
N ASN A 324 3.58 7.63 9.63
CA ASN A 324 4.25 8.11 8.43
C ASN A 324 5.26 9.18 8.84
N CYS A 325 6.44 9.15 8.22
CA CYS A 325 7.48 10.12 8.49
C CYS A 325 8.41 10.29 7.29
N GLY A 326 8.62 11.53 6.88
CA GLY A 326 9.69 11.89 5.95
C GLY A 326 10.47 13.08 6.46
N ASP A 327 11.75 12.83 6.71
CA ASP A 327 12.69 13.80 7.21
C ASP A 327 12.78 15.00 6.26
N ASP A 328 12.86 16.22 6.81
CA ASP A 328 12.79 17.44 6.02
C ASP A 328 14.12 17.87 5.36
N ALA A 329 15.13 17.01 5.35
CA ALA A 329 16.28 17.19 4.49
C ALA A 329 15.92 17.10 2.99
N LEU A 330 16.85 17.58 2.15
CA LEU A 330 16.67 17.53 0.70
C LEU A 330 16.53 16.10 0.18
N ASP A 331 17.16 15.11 0.83
CA ASP A 331 17.09 13.70 0.46
C ASP A 331 15.84 12.96 0.95
N GLN A 332 14.99 13.58 1.79
CA GLN A 332 13.70 13.02 2.26
C GLN A 332 13.80 11.56 2.73
N LEU A 333 14.77 11.25 3.58
CA LEU A 333 14.88 9.89 4.14
C LEU A 333 13.67 9.56 5.02
N ALA A 334 13.27 8.30 5.03
CA ALA A 334 12.18 7.82 5.87
C ALA A 334 12.59 7.89 7.35
N CYS A 335 11.68 8.37 8.20
CA CYS A 335 11.89 8.47 9.66
C CYS A 335 10.87 7.68 10.48
N ASP A 336 10.22 6.70 9.85
CA ASP A 336 9.15 5.87 10.40
C ASP A 336 9.60 4.43 10.72
N HIS A 337 10.81 4.05 10.27
CA HIS A 337 11.43 2.78 10.62
C HIS A 337 12.10 2.86 12.01
N PRO A 338 12.04 1.82 12.85
CA PRO A 338 12.68 1.85 14.18
C PRO A 338 14.19 2.13 14.17
N ASP A 339 14.92 1.81 13.10
CA ASP A 339 16.34 2.16 13.01
C ASP A 339 16.60 3.63 12.67
N SER A 340 15.61 4.31 12.10
CA SER A 340 15.68 5.75 11.77
C SER A 340 15.45 6.63 13.01
N PRO A 341 15.76 7.95 12.96
CA PRO A 341 15.64 8.81 14.13
C PRO A 341 14.23 8.82 14.73
N GLN A 342 14.12 8.45 16.01
CA GLN A 342 12.82 8.30 16.68
C GLN A 342 12.28 9.60 17.28
N ALA A 343 13.12 10.65 17.33
CA ALA A 343 12.75 11.96 17.87
C ALA A 343 11.49 12.54 17.21
N TYR A 344 11.30 12.35 15.90
CA TYR A 344 10.11 12.79 15.18
C TYR A 344 8.84 12.15 15.75
N ARG A 345 8.82 10.82 15.82
CA ARG A 345 7.67 10.07 16.35
C ARG A 345 7.38 10.48 17.78
N LEU A 346 8.40 10.43 18.65
CA LEU A 346 8.28 10.76 20.08
C LEU A 346 7.76 12.19 20.31
N THR A 347 8.15 13.14 19.46
CA THR A 347 7.61 14.50 19.48
C THR A 347 6.13 14.52 19.14
N VAL A 348 5.72 13.84 18.07
CA VAL A 348 4.34 13.83 17.59
C VAL A 348 3.36 13.12 18.54
N CYS A 349 3.73 11.96 19.10
CA CYS A 349 2.85 11.20 20.01
C CYS A 349 2.92 11.68 21.46
N GLY A 350 4.05 12.21 21.91
CA GLY A 350 4.33 12.43 23.34
C GLY A 350 4.95 13.77 23.69
N GLY A 351 5.18 14.67 22.73
CA GLY A 351 5.91 15.92 22.97
C GLY A 351 7.37 15.68 23.41
N GLY A 352 7.97 14.57 22.96
CA GLY A 352 9.33 14.15 23.31
C GLY A 352 9.42 13.23 24.52
N ASP A 353 8.33 13.04 25.27
CA ASP A 353 8.26 12.08 26.39
C ASP A 353 7.85 10.68 25.89
N PRO A 354 8.73 9.67 25.97
CA PRO A 354 8.40 8.31 25.56
C PRO A 354 7.24 7.68 26.33
N LYS A 355 7.11 7.98 27.63
CA LYS A 355 6.02 7.41 28.43
C LYS A 355 4.68 7.93 27.94
N ARG A 356 4.58 9.25 27.75
CA ARG A 356 3.38 9.88 27.18
C ARG A 356 3.09 9.38 25.77
N CYS A 357 4.13 9.16 24.97
CA CYS A 357 3.98 8.59 23.64
C CYS A 357 3.37 7.18 23.68
N LEU A 358 3.88 6.29 24.52
CA LEU A 358 3.38 4.93 24.69
C LEU A 358 1.96 4.89 25.25
N GLU A 359 1.63 5.82 26.14
CA GLU A 359 0.26 5.99 26.62
C GLU A 359 -0.66 6.46 25.50
N THR A 360 -0.19 7.35 24.63
CA THR A 360 -1.02 7.92 23.56
C THR A 360 -1.21 6.94 22.40
N PHE A 361 -0.11 6.43 21.86
CA PHE A 361 -0.06 5.47 20.76
C PHE A 361 0.69 4.19 21.18
N PRO A 362 0.06 3.32 21.99
CA PRO A 362 0.66 2.04 22.36
C PRO A 362 0.87 1.16 21.13
N TYR A 363 1.99 0.44 21.09
CA TYR A 363 2.24 -0.57 20.07
C TYR A 363 1.19 -1.68 20.10
N VAL A 364 0.88 -2.25 18.94
CA VAL A 364 0.12 -3.51 18.87
C VAL A 364 1.07 -4.67 19.19
N THR A 365 0.86 -5.32 20.32
CA THR A 365 1.65 -6.46 20.73
C THR A 365 1.30 -7.70 19.92
N ALA A 366 2.29 -8.57 19.69
CA ALA A 366 2.12 -9.82 18.98
C ALA A 366 2.26 -11.01 19.95
N ALA A 367 1.34 -11.97 19.91
CA ALA A 367 1.37 -13.17 20.76
C ALA A 367 2.60 -14.05 20.48
N GLU A 368 3.14 -14.79 21.44
CA GLU A 368 4.45 -15.50 21.31
C GLU A 368 4.60 -16.36 20.05
N ASN A 369 3.52 -17.03 19.63
CA ASN A 369 3.46 -17.89 18.46
C ASN A 369 2.94 -17.18 17.19
N ALA A 370 2.68 -15.87 17.27
CA ALA A 370 2.18 -15.07 16.16
C ALA A 370 3.11 -15.14 14.96
N LYS A 371 2.52 -15.43 13.80
CA LYS A 371 3.19 -15.56 12.50
C LYS A 371 2.27 -15.00 11.42
N SER A 372 2.88 -14.51 10.34
CA SER A 372 2.18 -14.07 9.14
C SER A 372 2.48 -15.03 7.99
N THR A 373 1.50 -15.26 7.12
CA THR A 373 1.71 -15.90 5.82
C THR A 373 2.16 -14.91 4.74
N SER A 374 2.05 -13.61 5.02
CA SER A 374 2.48 -12.50 4.16
C SER A 374 3.81 -11.92 4.63
N ARG A 375 4.69 -11.57 3.69
CA ARG A 375 5.94 -10.84 3.92
C ARG A 375 5.72 -9.37 4.31
N LEU A 376 4.53 -8.83 4.08
CA LEU A 376 4.16 -7.48 4.49
C LEU A 376 4.09 -7.34 6.01
N TRP A 377 3.86 -8.43 6.74
CA TRP A 377 3.71 -8.42 8.19
C TRP A 377 4.81 -9.22 8.86
N SER A 378 5.44 -8.63 9.86
CA SER A 378 6.47 -9.28 10.66
C SER A 378 6.24 -9.02 12.14
N VAL A 379 6.89 -9.84 12.95
CA VAL A 379 7.04 -9.57 14.38
C VAL A 379 8.45 -9.03 14.60
N MET A 380 8.56 -7.97 15.40
CA MET A 380 9.85 -7.45 15.83
C MET A 380 9.86 -7.12 17.32
N PHE A 381 11.05 -6.85 17.85
CA PHE A 381 11.24 -6.44 19.23
C PHE A 381 11.63 -4.97 19.26
N ILE A 382 10.99 -4.19 20.12
CA ILE A 382 11.18 -2.75 20.24
C ILE A 382 11.51 -2.40 21.69
N ASP A 383 12.49 -1.53 21.87
CA ASP A 383 12.68 -0.86 23.15
C ASP A 383 11.59 0.22 23.27
N PRO A 384 10.64 0.12 24.21
CA PRO A 384 9.51 1.02 24.27
C PRO A 384 9.91 2.46 24.62
N VAL A 385 11.05 2.67 25.29
CA VAL A 385 11.53 4.00 25.69
C VAL A 385 12.20 4.70 24.52
N THR A 386 13.07 4.01 23.78
CA THR A 386 13.78 4.64 22.65
C THR A 386 13.00 4.56 21.34
N GLY A 387 12.10 3.58 21.21
CA GLY A 387 11.43 3.23 19.96
C GLY A 387 12.32 2.50 18.94
N LYS A 388 13.58 2.21 19.29
CA LYS A 388 14.53 1.51 18.42
C LYS A 388 14.30 -0.01 18.47
N VAL A 389 14.84 -0.72 17.47
CA VAL A 389 14.86 -2.19 17.48
C VAL A 389 15.61 -2.69 18.71
N ALA A 390 15.01 -3.66 19.41
CA ALA A 390 15.59 -4.36 20.55
C ALA A 390 15.90 -5.82 20.19
N LYS A 391 16.74 -6.46 21.00
CA LYS A 391 16.98 -7.90 20.91
C LYS A 391 15.83 -8.68 21.58
N PRO A 392 15.47 -9.89 21.13
CA PRO A 392 14.39 -10.67 21.72
C PRO A 392 14.50 -10.92 23.23
N GLN A 393 15.72 -11.04 23.77
CA GLN A 393 16.00 -11.28 25.19
C GLN A 393 16.40 -10.02 25.96
N GLN A 394 16.31 -8.84 25.34
CA GLN A 394 16.61 -7.58 26.02
C GLN A 394 15.54 -7.29 27.07
N ALA A 395 15.97 -6.93 28.29
CA ALA A 395 15.05 -6.59 29.37
C ALA A 395 14.14 -5.41 28.97
N GLY A 396 12.83 -5.56 29.13
CA GLY A 396 11.85 -4.54 28.79
C GLY A 396 11.50 -4.43 27.30
N ALA A 397 12.08 -5.25 26.42
CA ALA A 397 11.72 -5.26 25.01
C ALA A 397 10.26 -5.72 24.80
N LEU A 398 9.53 -5.00 23.94
CA LEU A 398 8.18 -5.35 23.54
C LEU A 398 8.21 -6.13 22.23
N ARG A 399 7.49 -7.25 22.19
CA ARG A 399 7.24 -8.02 20.96
C ARG A 399 5.99 -7.46 20.26
N VAL A 400 6.17 -6.87 19.09
CA VAL A 400 5.13 -6.08 18.41
C VAL A 400 4.93 -6.52 16.97
N TRP A 401 3.73 -6.26 16.44
CA TRP A 401 3.45 -6.39 15.02
C TRP A 401 4.04 -5.20 14.25
N ALA A 402 4.54 -5.49 13.06
CA ALA A 402 5.05 -4.51 12.12
C ALA A 402 4.51 -4.76 10.71
N PHE A 403 4.17 -3.68 10.01
CA PHE A 403 3.82 -3.69 8.59
C PHE A 403 4.96 -3.06 7.79
N ARG A 404 5.48 -3.77 6.78
CA ARG A 404 6.65 -3.36 5.98
C ARG A 404 7.81 -2.90 6.87
N LYS A 405 8.08 -3.70 7.90
CA LYS A 405 9.09 -3.50 8.97
C LYS A 405 8.92 -2.25 9.84
N ARG A 406 7.72 -1.65 9.86
CA ARG A 406 7.40 -0.53 10.75
C ARG A 406 6.37 -0.97 11.79
N PRO A 407 6.59 -0.74 13.09
CA PRO A 407 5.61 -1.07 14.10
C PRO A 407 4.26 -0.42 13.82
N VAL A 408 3.19 -1.12 14.17
CA VAL A 408 1.83 -0.58 14.13
C VAL A 408 1.34 -0.29 15.56
N TYR A 409 0.38 0.63 15.67
CA TYR A 409 -0.04 1.22 16.93
C TYR A 409 -1.55 1.14 17.10
N THR A 410 -2.03 1.31 18.32
CA THR A 410 -3.43 1.63 18.64
C THR A 410 -3.50 3.01 19.26
N MET A 411 -4.70 3.57 19.43
CA MET A 411 -4.89 4.88 20.08
C MET A 411 -5.63 4.71 21.42
N TRP A 412 -5.19 5.45 22.45
CA TRP A 412 -5.78 5.35 23.79
C TRP A 412 -7.24 5.79 23.86
N ARG A 413 -7.61 6.76 23.02
CA ARG A 413 -8.98 7.30 22.95
C ARG A 413 -9.98 6.37 22.30
N ASP A 414 -9.53 5.41 21.50
CA ASP A 414 -10.43 4.46 20.82
C ASP A 414 -10.96 3.45 21.84
N ARG A 415 -12.20 3.58 22.27
CA ARG A 415 -12.81 2.72 23.31
C ARG A 415 -13.65 1.59 22.75
N GLY A 416 -13.97 1.63 21.46
CA GLY A 416 -14.75 0.62 20.80
C GLY A 416 -14.45 0.49 19.30
N PRO A 417 -15.09 -0.49 18.66
CA PRO A 417 -14.96 -0.75 17.23
C PRO A 417 -15.22 0.48 16.35
N GLY A 418 -14.37 0.67 15.35
CA GLY A 418 -14.50 1.71 14.34
C GLY A 418 -14.23 3.16 14.80
N GLU A 419 -13.75 3.36 16.03
CA GLU A 419 -13.28 4.67 16.49
C GLU A 419 -11.93 5.04 15.86
N LEU A 420 -11.78 6.31 15.48
CA LEU A 420 -10.66 6.80 14.65
C LEU A 420 -9.94 8.00 15.27
N HIS A 421 -9.84 8.06 16.59
CA HIS A 421 -9.30 9.25 17.27
C HIS A 421 -7.82 9.51 17.01
N GLY A 422 -7.10 8.52 16.50
CA GLY A 422 -5.70 8.63 16.10
C GLY A 422 -5.51 8.99 14.62
N ASP A 423 -6.57 8.99 13.80
CA ASP A 423 -6.42 9.30 12.39
C ASP A 423 -6.15 10.80 12.22
N SER A 424 -5.30 11.11 11.27
CA SER A 424 -4.90 12.48 10.96
C SER A 424 -4.17 13.20 12.11
N TRP A 425 -3.57 12.43 13.03
CA TRP A 425 -2.80 12.97 14.14
C TRP A 425 -1.39 13.35 13.70
N GLY A 426 -0.99 14.61 13.89
CA GLY A 426 0.35 15.10 13.57
C GLY A 426 0.36 16.07 12.40
N GLU A 427 1.51 16.24 11.77
CA GLU A 427 1.70 17.24 10.72
C GLU A 427 0.95 16.86 9.44
N PHE A 428 0.30 17.86 8.85
CA PHE A 428 -0.44 17.72 7.58
C PHE A 428 -1.37 16.51 7.59
N TYR A 429 -2.29 16.47 8.57
CA TYR A 429 -3.27 15.38 8.73
C TYR A 429 -2.61 14.00 8.82
N GLY A 430 -1.44 13.90 9.46
CA GLY A 430 -0.71 12.64 9.64
C GLY A 430 -0.06 12.06 8.37
N TYR A 431 -0.12 12.77 7.24
CA TYR A 431 0.48 12.31 5.98
C TYR A 431 1.99 12.52 5.91
N ARG A 432 2.53 13.48 6.67
CA ARG A 432 3.98 13.72 6.70
C ARG A 432 4.64 13.09 7.90
N ASN A 433 4.41 13.65 9.08
CA ASN A 433 4.95 13.22 10.36
C ASN A 433 3.77 12.99 11.31
N GLY A 434 3.23 11.78 11.31
CA GLY A 434 2.02 11.50 12.07
C GLY A 434 1.38 10.16 11.82
N TYR A 435 0.25 9.96 12.51
CA TYR A 435 -0.47 8.70 12.52
C TYR A 435 -1.68 8.76 11.59
N LYS A 436 -1.84 7.68 10.83
CA LYS A 436 -3.02 7.43 9.98
C LYS A 436 -3.60 6.09 10.34
N ALA A 437 -4.92 5.99 10.34
CA ALA A 437 -5.56 4.68 10.47
C ALA A 437 -5.13 3.79 9.30
N PHE A 438 -5.05 2.49 9.55
CA PHE A 438 -4.77 1.49 8.53
C PHE A 438 -6.05 1.24 7.73
N TRP A 439 -6.29 2.09 6.73
CA TRP A 439 -7.48 2.06 5.88
C TRP A 439 -7.42 0.91 4.86
N LEU A 440 -8.35 -0.04 4.95
CA LEU A 440 -8.55 -1.09 3.94
C LEU A 440 -9.48 -0.61 2.82
N ARG A 441 -10.43 0.27 3.18
CA ARG A 441 -11.31 1.03 2.29
C ARG A 441 -11.57 2.40 2.91
N ASP A 442 -11.50 3.45 2.10
CA ASP A 442 -11.99 4.78 2.46
C ASP A 442 -13.00 5.21 1.39
N ASP A 443 -14.17 5.65 1.82
CA ASP A 443 -15.28 5.98 0.95
C ASP A 443 -15.34 7.46 0.53
N TYR A 444 -14.50 8.33 1.11
CA TYR A 444 -14.60 9.79 0.95
C TYR A 444 -13.28 10.52 0.68
N ASP A 445 -12.20 10.15 1.38
CA ASP A 445 -10.98 10.99 1.46
C ASP A 445 -9.75 10.36 0.78
N ASN A 446 -9.93 9.22 0.12
CA ASN A 446 -8.87 8.46 -0.57
C ASN A 446 -7.68 8.10 0.35
N ASN A 447 -7.87 7.98 1.67
CA ASN A 447 -6.81 7.63 2.62
C ASN A 447 -6.24 6.21 2.38
N ALA A 448 -6.97 5.36 1.65
CA ALA A 448 -6.56 4.01 1.28
C ALA A 448 -5.63 3.96 0.04
N GLU A 449 -5.49 5.06 -0.71
CA GLU A 449 -4.79 5.17 -2.02
C GLU A 449 -3.33 5.60 -1.98
#